data_AF-A0A9W5QN94-F1
#
_entry.id   AF-A0A9W5QN94-F1
#
_cell.length_a   1.000
_cell.length_b   1.000
_cell.length_c   1.000
_cell.angle_alpha   90.00
_cell.angle_beta   90.00
_cell.angle_gamma   90.00
#
_symmetry.space_group_name_H-M   'P 1'
#
loop_
_entity.id
_entity.type
_entity.pdbx_description
1 polymer ?
#
loop_
_entity_poly.entity_id
_entity_poly.type
_entity_poly.pdbx_seq_one_letter_code
_entity_poly.pdbx_strand_id
1 'polypeptide(L)'
;MLLTDITYLFYGKSKKAYLSTIKDGSTNEILAYHISNRLTLDLVIDTLVKPKKNRRIKLAKGTFMHSDQGAHYTSPTYQKFVKNYIKYYNEYRYQ
;
A
#
# COMPACT_ATOMS: atom_id res chain seq x y z
N MET A 1 -6.01 -5.84 -10.21
CA MET A 1 -5.58 -6.15 -8.82
C MET A 1 -4.59 -5.08 -8.41
N LEU A 2 -4.66 -4.56 -7.18
CA LEU A 2 -3.65 -3.63 -6.66
C LEU A 2 -2.56 -4.41 -5.91
N LEU A 3 -1.32 -4.00 -6.11
CA LEU A 3 -0.15 -4.54 -5.43
C LEU A 3 0.42 -3.47 -4.51
N THR A 4 0.75 -3.81 -3.27
CA THR A 4 1.43 -2.90 -2.33
C THR A 4 2.68 -3.56 -1.78
N ASP A 5 3.74 -2.77 -1.68
CA ASP A 5 5.04 -3.22 -1.16
C ASP A 5 5.78 -2.05 -0.50
N ILE A 6 6.72 -2.39 0.39
CA ILE A 6 7.67 -1.45 1.01
C ILE A 6 9.08 -1.82 0.58
N THR A 7 9.75 -0.88 -0.07
CA THR A 7 11.18 -1.00 -0.36
C THR A 7 11.98 0.05 0.39
N TYR A 8 13.30 -0.12 0.44
CA TYR A 8 14.22 0.84 1.02
C TYR A 8 15.04 1.52 -0.08
N LEU A 9 15.33 2.80 0.14
CA LEU A 9 16.12 3.62 -0.75
C LEU A 9 17.31 4.18 0.04
N PHE A 10 18.49 4.12 -0.54
CA PHE A 10 19.67 4.81 -0.02
C PHE A 10 19.87 6.12 -0.75
N TYR A 11 20.24 7.18 -0.02
CA TYR A 11 20.48 8.50 -0.60
C TYR A 11 21.49 9.31 0.21
N GLY A 12 22.18 10.24 -0.47
CA GLY A 12 23.19 11.10 0.15
C GLY A 12 24.30 10.33 0.87
N LYS A 13 24.76 10.87 2.01
CA LYS A 13 25.78 10.27 2.89
C LYS A 13 25.22 9.07 3.68
N SER A 14 24.91 7.97 2.99
CA SER A 14 24.45 6.71 3.59
C SER A 14 23.14 6.80 4.39
N LYS A 15 22.25 7.73 4.03
CA LYS A 15 20.92 7.81 4.65
C LYS A 15 19.99 6.77 4.02
N LYS A 16 19.08 6.24 4.83
CA LYS A 16 18.05 5.28 4.42
C LYS A 16 16.67 5.92 4.49
N ALA A 17 15.85 5.67 3.48
CA ALA A 17 14.43 5.95 3.47
C ALA A 17 13.65 4.66 3.12
N TYR A 18 12.38 4.67 3.44
CA TYR A 18 11.41 3.62 3.12
C TYR A 18 10.37 4.21 2.18
N LEU A 19 10.10 3.48 1.12
CA LEU A 19 9.14 3.83 0.08
C LEU A 19 8.04 2.77 0.12
N SER A 20 6.83 3.18 0.48
CA SER A 20 5.63 2.35 0.30
C SER A 20 4.93 2.76 -0.98
N THR A 21 4.48 1.78 -1.77
CA THR A 21 3.83 2.02 -3.07
C THR A 21 2.55 1.22 -3.23
N ILE A 22 1.64 1.74 -4.06
CA ILE A 22 0.50 0.99 -4.59
C ILE A 22 0.60 1.04 -6.11
N LYS A 23 0.69 -0.13 -6.72
CA LYS A 23 0.77 -0.34 -8.16
C LYS A 23 -0.51 -1.01 -8.67
N ASP A 24 -1.03 -0.56 -9.80
CA ASP A 24 -2.02 -1.34 -10.55
C ASP A 24 -1.30 -2.51 -11.26
N GLY A 25 -1.63 -3.74 -10.88
CA GLY A 25 -1.03 -4.93 -11.48
C GLY A 25 -1.40 -5.15 -12.94
N SER A 26 -2.46 -4.50 -13.45
CA SER A 26 -2.90 -4.63 -14.84
C SER A 26 -2.22 -3.62 -15.77
N THR A 27 -2.01 -2.38 -15.32
CA THR A 27 -1.37 -1.32 -16.14
C THR A 27 0.09 -1.08 -15.80
N ASN A 28 0.59 -1.66 -14.70
CA ASN A 28 1.88 -1.37 -14.08
C ASN A 28 2.07 0.09 -13.61
N GLU A 29 1.00 0.88 -13.57
CA GLU A 29 1.07 2.27 -13.10
C GLU A 29 1.17 2.35 -11.58
N ILE A 30 1.99 3.28 -11.09
CA ILE A 30 2.04 3.62 -9.66
C ILE A 30 0.87 4.57 -9.34
N LEU A 31 -0.11 4.06 -8.60
CA LEU A 31 -1.29 4.81 -8.19
C LEU A 31 -1.03 5.72 -6.98
N ALA A 32 -0.14 5.29 -6.09
CA ALA A 32 0.31 6.09 -4.96
C ALA A 32 1.67 5.63 -4.44
N TYR A 33 2.35 6.55 -3.76
CA TYR A 33 3.53 6.26 -2.98
C TYR A 33 3.68 7.23 -1.81
N HIS A 34 4.36 6.80 -0.76
CA HIS A 34 4.82 7.64 0.35
C HIS A 34 6.26 7.28 0.72
N ILE A 35 7.05 8.29 1.07
CA ILE A 35 8.45 8.13 1.47
C ILE A 35 8.59 8.64 2.89
N SER A 36 9.24 7.85 3.75
CA SER A 36 9.56 8.22 5.13
C SER A 36 10.97 7.78 5.48
N ASN A 37 11.62 8.47 6.42
CA ASN A 37 12.87 8.00 7.02
C ASN A 37 12.67 6.92 8.09
N ARG A 38 11.40 6.62 8.45
CA ARG A 38 11.03 5.61 9.44
C ARG A 38 10.08 4.58 8.81
N LEU A 39 10.34 3.32 9.10
CA LEU A 39 9.45 2.21 8.76
C LEU A 39 8.37 2.12 9.84
N THR A 40 7.20 2.70 9.57
CA THR A 40 6.08 2.75 10.51
C THR A 40 4.79 2.26 9.86
N LEU A 41 3.78 1.97 10.69
CA LEU A 41 2.45 1.66 10.18
C LEU A 41 1.81 2.85 9.45
N ASP A 42 2.08 4.07 9.91
CA ASP A 42 1.56 5.29 9.28
C ASP A 42 2.05 5.43 7.83
N LEU A 43 3.28 5.00 7.50
CA LEU A 43 3.81 4.99 6.14
C LEU A 43 2.88 4.23 5.16
N VAL A 44 2.41 3.05 5.56
CA VAL A 44 1.53 2.23 4.69
C VAL A 44 0.09 2.74 4.69
N ILE A 45 -0.40 3.26 5.82
CA ILE A 45 -1.75 3.85 5.92
C ILE A 45 -1.83 5.12 5.06
N ASP A 46 -0.84 6.00 5.14
CA ASP A 46 -0.78 7.24 4.35
C ASP A 46 -0.69 6.95 2.86
N THR A 47 0.06 5.91 2.47
CA THR A 47 0.09 5.44 1.09
C THR A 47 -1.28 4.95 0.63
N LEU A 48 -1.97 4.16 1.46
CA LEU A 48 -3.30 3.62 1.17
C LEU A 48 -4.36 4.68 0.94
N VAL A 49 -4.36 5.78 1.71
CA VAL A 49 -5.38 6.82 1.58
C VAL A 49 -5.10 7.85 0.48
N LYS A 50 -3.87 7.88 -0.05
CA LYS A 50 -3.43 8.88 -1.03
C LYS A 50 -4.20 8.83 -2.37
N PRO A 51 -4.51 7.65 -2.97
CA PRO A 51 -5.24 7.61 -4.24
C PRO A 51 -6.64 8.23 -4.15
N LYS A 52 -7.32 8.21 -2.98
CA LYS A 52 -8.63 8.85 -2.78
C LYS A 52 -8.60 10.36 -3.01
N LYS A 53 -7.46 11.00 -2.76
CA LYS A 53 -7.29 12.43 -3.00
C LYS A 53 -7.16 12.74 -4.49
N ASN A 54 -6.87 11.74 -5.33
CA ASN A 54 -6.73 11.89 -6.77
C ASN A 54 -8.00 11.46 -7.50
N ARG A 55 -8.81 12.43 -7.94
CA ARG A 55 -10.08 12.19 -8.67
C ARG A 55 -9.90 11.46 -10.01
N ARG A 56 -8.69 11.37 -10.55
CA ARG A 56 -8.39 10.62 -11.78
C ARG A 56 -8.32 9.11 -11.55
N ILE A 57 -8.05 8.68 -10.32
CA ILE A 57 -7.94 7.26 -9.97
C ILE A 57 -9.35 6.74 -9.66
N LYS A 58 -9.87 5.90 -10.54
CA LYS A 58 -11.15 5.20 -10.35
C LYS A 58 -10.89 3.73 -10.09
N LEU A 59 -11.17 3.28 -8.88
CA LEU A 59 -11.08 1.86 -8.54
C LEU A 59 -12.33 1.16 -9.03
N ALA A 60 -12.16 0.09 -9.81
CA ALA A 60 -13.26 -0.74 -10.26
C ALA A 60 -13.93 -1.44 -9.06
N LYS A 61 -15.24 -1.71 -9.18
CA LYS A 61 -15.95 -2.54 -8.20
C LYS A 61 -15.31 -3.93 -8.18
N GLY A 62 -15.04 -4.46 -6.97
CA GLY A 62 -14.33 -5.73 -6.83
C GLY A 62 -12.82 -5.64 -7.00
N THR A 63 -12.23 -4.44 -6.94
CA THR A 63 -10.78 -4.32 -6.79
C THR A 63 -10.33 -5.06 -5.54
N PHE A 64 -9.24 -5.82 -5.63
CA PHE A 64 -8.56 -6.48 -4.50
C PHE A 64 -7.17 -5.88 -4.34
N MET A 65 -6.64 -5.90 -3.12
CA MET A 65 -5.26 -5.50 -2.82
C MET A 65 -4.48 -6.69 -2.29
N HIS A 66 -3.28 -6.85 -2.82
CA HIS A 66 -2.34 -7.88 -2.46
C HIS A 66 -1.06 -7.22 -1.89
N SER A 67 -0.60 -7.75 -0.76
CA SER A 67 0.62 -7.36 -0.07
C SER A 67 1.40 -8.62 0.32
N ASP A 68 2.64 -8.45 0.78
CA ASP A 68 3.31 -9.51 1.52
C ASP A 68 2.67 -9.75 2.91
N GLN A 69 3.25 -10.68 3.68
CA GLN A 69 2.82 -11.00 5.04
C GLN A 69 3.60 -10.25 6.13
N GLY A 70 4.26 -9.14 5.80
CA GLY A 70 5.00 -8.33 6.75
C GLY A 70 4.11 -7.75 7.85
N ALA A 71 4.70 -7.46 9.02
CA ALA A 71 3.98 -7.01 10.22
C ALA A 71 3.09 -5.76 10.00
N HIS A 72 3.51 -4.85 9.13
CA HIS A 72 2.73 -3.65 8.77
C HIS A 72 1.43 -4.02 8.06
N TYR A 73 1.48 -5.00 7.17
CA TYR A 73 0.34 -5.44 6.37
C TYR A 73 -0.55 -6.42 7.12
N THR A 74 0.00 -7.22 8.03
CA THR A 74 -0.77 -8.14 8.89
C THR A 74 -1.36 -7.46 10.13
N SER A 75 -0.98 -6.21 10.42
CA SER A 75 -1.52 -5.42 11.53
C SER A 75 -3.06 -5.28 11.45
N PRO A 76 -3.79 -5.51 12.56
CA PRO A 76 -5.25 -5.34 12.61
C PRO A 76 -5.71 -3.94 12.18
N THR A 77 -4.91 -2.91 12.50
CA THR A 77 -5.20 -1.53 12.11
C THR A 77 -5.14 -1.36 10.61
N TYR A 78 -4.07 -1.83 9.95
CA TYR A 78 -3.96 -1.75 8.49
C TYR A 78 -5.09 -2.53 7.80
N GLN A 79 -5.37 -3.74 8.27
CA GLN A 79 -6.47 -4.58 7.79
C GLN A 79 -7.83 -3.87 7.85
N LYS A 80 -8.10 -3.14 8.95
CA LYS A 80 -9.31 -2.30 9.09
C LYS A 80 -9.34 -1.18 8.04
N PHE A 81 -8.21 -0.50 7.79
CA PHE A 81 -8.14 0.53 6.76
C PHE A 81 -8.37 -0.04 5.36
N VAL A 82 -7.78 -1.18 5.01
CA VAL A 82 -7.98 -1.82 3.71
C VAL A 82 -9.44 -2.21 3.50
N LYS A 83 -10.09 -2.85 4.49
CA LYS A 83 -11.51 -3.21 4.42
C LYS A 83 -12.42 -2.00 4.18
N ASN A 84 -12.09 -0.85 4.78
CA ASN A 84 -12.81 0.42 4.56
C ASN A 84 -12.49 1.09 3.21
N TYR A 85 -11.32 0.80 2.64
CA TYR A 85 -10.83 1.47 1.43
C TYR A 85 -11.16 0.70 0.16
N ILE A 86 -11.14 -0.64 0.23
CA ILE A 86 -11.31 -1.56 -0.88
C ILE A 86 -12.51 -2.45 -0.55
N LYS A 87 -13.60 -2.22 -1.28
CA LYS A 87 -14.95 -2.71 -0.95
C LYS A 87 -15.10 -4.24 -0.97
N TYR A 88 -14.06 -4.98 -1.35
CA TYR A 88 -13.99 -6.44 -1.28
C TYR A 88 -12.56 -6.85 -0.89
N TYR A 89 -12.35 -7.07 0.40
CA TYR A 89 -11.14 -7.72 0.91
C TYR A 89 -11.49 -9.16 1.25
N ASN A 90 -11.02 -10.12 0.46
CA ASN A 90 -11.00 -11.53 0.88
C ASN A 90 -9.66 -11.77 1.56
N GLU A 91 -9.72 -12.16 2.84
CA GLU A 91 -8.60 -12.81 3.52
C GLU A 91 -8.34 -14.13 2.80
N TYR A 92 -7.47 -14.13 1.78
CA TYR A 92 -6.78 -15.36 1.42
C TYR A 92 -5.72 -15.61 2.49
N ARG A 93 -6.21 -16.12 3.64
CA ARG A 93 -5.42 -17.03 4.46
C ARG A 93 -5.14 -18.22 3.55
N TYR A 94 -3.97 -18.23 2.92
CA TYR A 94 -3.41 -19.49 2.46
C TYR A 94 -3.10 -20.31 3.71
N GLN A 95 -3.67 -21.51 3.75
CA GLN A 95 -3.27 -22.60 4.63
C GLN A 95 -1.78 -22.89 4.44
#